data_AF-A0ABC8K6Q2-F1
#
_entry.id   AF-A0ABC8K6Q2-F1
#
_cell.length_a   1.000
_cell.length_b   1.000
_cell.length_c   1.000
_cell.angle_alpha   90.00
_cell.angle_beta   90.00
_cell.angle_gamma   90.00
#
_symmetry.space_group_name_H-M   'P 1'
#
loop_
_entity.id
_entity.type
_entity.pdbx_description
1 polymer ?
#
loop_
_entity_poly.entity_id
_entity_poly.type
_entity_poly.pdbx_seq_one_letter_code
_entity_poly.pdbx_strand_id
1 'polypeptide(L)'
;MEVKKDENSFLQNKKQEINQNTKEDEEENLKKRISSHPLYGLLLHSHLSCLKVCSGDFDSPEIMNTTDDLALTKLSLHSDSPPDATSSELDQFMEAYCLTLRELKEAMEKPLIETHSFMDAVYNQLNDIVLSSSTP
;
A
#
# COMPACT_ATOMS: atom_id res chain seq x y z
N MET A 1 -41.06 -45.02 2.62
CA MET A 1 -41.12 -43.65 2.05
C MET A 1 -39.86 -42.92 2.53
N GLU A 2 -38.68 -43.27 2.00
CA GLU A 2 -37.39 -42.77 2.52
C GLU A 2 -36.44 -42.22 1.44
N VAL A 3 -36.78 -42.33 0.15
CA VAL A 3 -35.86 -41.96 -0.95
C VAL A 3 -35.71 -40.43 -1.14
N LYS A 4 -36.60 -39.59 -0.57
CA LYS A 4 -36.63 -38.14 -0.83
C LYS A 4 -35.74 -37.28 0.07
N LYS A 5 -35.13 -37.85 1.11
CA LYS A 5 -34.31 -37.08 2.07
C LYS A 5 -32.86 -36.93 1.58
N ASP A 6 -32.35 -37.92 0.86
CA ASP A 6 -30.96 -37.96 0.40
C ASP A 6 -30.73 -37.14 -0.88
N GLU A 7 -31.72 -37.08 -1.77
CA GLU A 7 -31.63 -36.23 -2.97
C GLU A 7 -31.66 -34.73 -2.62
N ASN A 8 -32.40 -34.35 -1.59
CA ASN A 8 -32.50 -32.95 -1.17
C ASN A 8 -31.20 -32.45 -0.51
N SER A 9 -30.55 -33.29 0.31
CA SER A 9 -29.24 -32.95 0.88
C SER A 9 -28.14 -32.89 -0.19
N PHE A 10 -28.16 -33.80 -1.16
CA PHE A 10 -27.23 -33.81 -2.27
C PHE A 10 -27.33 -32.56 -3.16
N LEU A 11 -28.56 -32.15 -3.51
CA LEU A 11 -28.79 -30.92 -4.27
C LEU A 11 -28.41 -29.65 -3.51
N GLN A 12 -28.57 -29.66 -2.18
CA GLN A 12 -28.18 -28.54 -1.33
C GLN A 12 -26.66 -28.40 -1.21
N ASN A 13 -25.94 -29.52 -1.04
CA ASN A 13 -24.48 -29.54 -1.03
C ASN A 13 -23.91 -29.12 -2.39
N LYS A 14 -24.47 -29.63 -3.50
CA LYS A 14 -24.08 -29.23 -4.85
C LYS A 14 -24.30 -27.73 -5.11
N LYS A 15 -25.39 -27.14 -4.60
CA LYS A 15 -25.62 -25.69 -4.68
C LYS A 15 -24.60 -24.89 -3.86
N GLN A 16 -24.20 -25.38 -2.69
CA GLN A 16 -23.16 -24.73 -1.89
C GLN A 16 -21.80 -24.80 -2.57
N GLU A 17 -21.41 -25.96 -3.11
CA GLU A 17 -20.16 -26.12 -3.87
C GLU A 17 -20.13 -25.21 -5.12
N ILE A 18 -21.22 -25.15 -5.90
CA ILE A 18 -21.31 -24.27 -7.07
C ILE A 18 -21.19 -22.79 -6.66
N ASN A 19 -21.87 -22.38 -5.59
CA ASN A 19 -21.81 -21.00 -5.11
C ASN A 19 -20.41 -20.64 -4.57
N GLN A 20 -19.74 -21.59 -3.92
CA GLN A 20 -18.38 -21.39 -3.40
C GLN A 20 -17.36 -21.32 -4.53
N ASN A 21 -17.45 -22.21 -5.51
CA ASN A 21 -16.62 -22.20 -6.71
C ASN A 21 -16.82 -20.92 -7.55
N THR A 22 -18.07 -20.44 -7.67
CA THR A 22 -18.38 -19.17 -8.37
C THR A 22 -17.73 -17.97 -7.68
N LYS A 23 -17.72 -17.94 -6.34
CA LYS A 23 -17.06 -16.87 -5.58
C LYS A 23 -15.54 -16.90 -5.73
N GLU A 24 -14.95 -18.09 -5.72
CA GLU A 24 -13.51 -18.26 -5.96
C GLU A 24 -13.13 -17.79 -7.38
N ASP A 25 -13.93 -18.14 -8.39
CA ASP A 25 -13.76 -17.68 -9.77
C ASP A 25 -13.89 -16.15 -9.89
N GLU A 26 -14.85 -15.53 -9.19
CA GLU A 26 -15.01 -14.07 -9.14
C GLU A 26 -13.81 -13.38 -8.47
N GLU A 27 -13.29 -13.96 -7.39
CA GLU A 27 -12.10 -13.46 -6.69
C GLU A 27 -10.84 -13.56 -7.55
N GLU A 28 -10.64 -14.68 -8.25
CA GLU A 28 -9.50 -14.85 -9.17
C GLU A 28 -9.58 -13.86 -10.33
N ASN A 29 -10.77 -13.68 -10.91
CA ASN A 29 -10.99 -12.69 -11.96
C ASN A 29 -10.70 -11.26 -11.47
N LEU A 30 -11.10 -10.91 -10.25
CA LEU A 30 -10.80 -9.62 -9.66
C LEU A 30 -9.29 -9.43 -9.44
N LYS A 31 -8.59 -10.42 -8.86
CA LYS A 31 -7.13 -10.40 -8.70
C LYS A 31 -6.40 -10.25 -10.03
N LYS A 32 -6.89 -10.90 -11.09
CA LYS A 32 -6.35 -10.76 -12.44
C LYS A 32 -6.58 -9.37 -13.01
N ARG A 33 -7.76 -8.77 -12.81
CA ARG A 33 -8.03 -7.37 -13.20
C ARG A 33 -7.13 -6.39 -12.47
N ILE A 34 -6.92 -6.58 -11.17
CA ILE A 34 -6.02 -5.76 -10.35
C ILE A 34 -4.58 -5.89 -10.83
N SER A 35 -4.06 -7.12 -10.97
CA SER A 35 -2.65 -7.36 -11.31
C SER A 35 -2.29 -7.02 -12.76
N SER A 36 -3.25 -7.03 -13.68
CA SER A 36 -3.05 -6.57 -15.07
C SER A 36 -3.32 -5.07 -15.27
N HIS A 37 -3.67 -4.34 -14.22
CA HIS A 37 -3.97 -2.91 -14.30
C HIS A 37 -2.69 -2.10 -14.59
N PRO A 38 -2.73 -1.09 -15.49
CA PRO A 38 -1.55 -0.28 -15.81
C PRO A 38 -0.90 0.41 -14.61
N LEU A 39 -1.70 0.79 -13.60
CA LEU A 39 -1.22 1.44 -12.38
C LEU A 39 -0.76 0.46 -11.29
N TYR A 40 -0.89 -0.86 -11.46
CA TYR A 40 -0.55 -1.83 -10.41
C TYR A 40 0.92 -1.75 -9.98
N GLY A 41 1.83 -1.56 -10.94
CA GLY A 41 3.26 -1.37 -10.65
C GLY A 41 3.53 -0.11 -9.83
N LEU A 42 2.86 1.00 -10.18
CA LEU A 42 2.98 2.27 -9.46
C LEU A 42 2.43 2.17 -8.04
N LEU A 43 1.30 1.47 -7.87
CA LEU A 43 0.69 1.20 -6.58
C LEU A 43 1.63 0.42 -5.68
N LEU A 44 2.22 -0.66 -6.19
CA LEU A 44 3.16 -1.48 -5.44
C LEU A 44 4.41 -0.69 -5.06
N HIS A 45 4.95 0.10 -5.98
CA HIS A 45 6.10 0.97 -5.73
C HIS A 45 5.80 1.99 -4.62
N SER A 46 4.67 2.70 -4.72
CA SER A 46 4.25 3.69 -3.73
C SER A 46 4.06 3.05 -2.35
N HIS A 47 3.51 1.84 -2.31
CA HIS A 47 3.30 1.11 -1.06
C HIS A 47 4.62 0.71 -0.41
N LEU A 48 5.55 0.16 -1.20
CA LEU A 48 6.88 -0.22 -0.71
C LEU A 48 7.69 1.01 -0.26
N SER A 49 7.62 2.12 -0.99
CA SER A 49 8.27 3.38 -0.61
C SER A 49 7.74 3.89 0.74
N CYS A 50 6.42 3.87 0.94
CA CYS A 50 5.81 4.21 2.22
C CYS A 50 6.27 3.28 3.36
N LEU A 51 6.36 1.97 3.13
CA LEU A 51 6.84 1.02 4.14
C LEU A 51 8.31 1.24 4.52
N LYS A 52 9.18 1.61 3.57
CA LYS A 52 10.59 1.91 3.87
C LYS A 52 10.73 3.07 4.86
N VAL A 53 9.95 4.13 4.66
CA VAL A 53 9.89 5.27 5.59
C VAL A 53 9.45 4.81 6.98
N CYS A 54 8.46 3.92 7.07
CA CYS A 54 8.00 3.35 8.35
C CYS A 54 9.04 2.44 9.03
N SER A 55 9.85 1.72 8.25
CA SER A 55 10.89 0.80 8.79
C SER A 55 12.12 1.51 9.32
N GLY A 56 12.27 2.81 9.05
CA GLY A 56 13.43 3.59 9.45
C GLY A 56 14.64 3.43 8.51
N ASP A 57 14.46 2.82 7.35
CA ASP A 57 15.51 2.61 6.34
C ASP A 57 15.73 3.89 5.49
N PHE A 58 16.01 5.03 6.15
CA PHE A 58 16.17 6.34 5.50
C PHE A 58 17.44 6.46 4.65
N ASP A 59 18.46 5.64 4.95
CA ASP A 59 19.78 5.72 4.32
C ASP A 59 19.88 5.02 2.95
N SER A 60 18.81 4.37 2.49
CA SER A 60 18.81 3.74 1.17
C SER A 60 18.50 4.79 0.11
N PRO A 61 19.44 5.13 -0.81
CA PRO A 61 19.14 6.04 -1.90
C PRO A 61 17.94 5.49 -2.68
N GLU A 62 16.84 6.24 -2.66
CA GLU A 62 15.62 5.87 -3.34
C GLU A 62 15.94 5.82 -4.84
N ILE A 63 15.93 4.63 -5.44
CA ILE A 63 15.91 4.48 -6.90
C ILE A 63 14.49 4.88 -7.33
N MET A 64 14.20 6.16 -7.23
CA MET A 64 12.93 6.73 -7.66
C MET A 64 13.02 6.89 -9.17
N ASN A 65 12.26 6.07 -9.90
CA ASN A 65 12.20 6.21 -11.33
C ASN A 65 11.51 7.55 -11.63
N THR A 66 12.18 8.44 -12.38
CA THR A 66 11.62 9.75 -12.74
C THR A 66 10.29 9.65 -13.49
N THR A 67 10.03 8.50 -14.12
CA THR A 67 8.75 8.16 -14.75
C THR A 67 7.63 7.97 -13.74
N ASP A 68 7.93 7.36 -12.60
CA ASP A 68 6.94 7.05 -11.56
C ASP A 68 6.58 8.34 -10.82
N ASP A 69 7.56 9.21 -10.56
CA ASP A 69 7.34 10.56 -10.01
C ASP A 69 6.48 11.43 -10.94
N LEU A 70 6.75 11.38 -12.25
CA LEU A 70 5.92 12.08 -13.23
C LEU A 70 4.48 11.53 -13.28
N ALA A 71 4.30 10.21 -13.19
CA ALA A 71 2.97 9.60 -13.15
C ALA A 71 2.23 10.01 -11.89
N LEU A 72 2.92 9.97 -10.76
CA LEU A 72 2.45 10.37 -9.45
C LEU A 72 2.03 11.86 -9.43
N THR A 73 2.88 12.77 -9.91
CA THR A 73 2.55 14.19 -9.99
C THR A 73 1.35 14.45 -10.90
N LYS A 74 1.22 13.74 -12.03
CA LYS A 74 0.02 13.80 -12.86
C LYS A 74 -1.24 13.39 -12.11
N LEU A 75 -1.21 12.28 -11.38
CA LEU A 75 -2.35 11.84 -10.57
C LEU A 75 -2.79 12.92 -9.57
N SER A 76 -1.83 13.64 -8.97
CA SER A 76 -2.12 14.68 -7.97
C SER A 76 -2.82 15.89 -8.61
N LEU A 77 -2.43 16.25 -9.84
CA LEU A 77 -3.09 17.31 -10.61
C LEU A 77 -4.51 16.93 -11.08
N HIS A 78 -4.80 15.64 -11.24
CA HIS A 78 -6.12 15.15 -11.60
C HIS A 78 -7.08 15.05 -10.42
N SER A 79 -6.60 15.15 -9.17
CA SER A 79 -7.42 15.03 -7.96
C SER A 79 -8.50 16.11 -7.82
N ASP A 80 -8.24 17.33 -8.35
CA ASP A 80 -9.20 18.44 -8.33
C ASP A 80 -10.21 18.40 -9.49
N SER A 81 -10.05 17.47 -10.44
CA SER A 81 -11.01 17.24 -11.51
C SER A 81 -12.12 16.32 -11.02
N PRO A 82 -13.41 16.61 -11.28
CA PRO A 82 -14.47 15.64 -11.02
C PRO A 82 -14.12 14.32 -11.72
N PRO A 83 -14.36 13.16 -11.07
CA PRO A 83 -14.07 11.87 -11.66
C PRO A 83 -14.78 11.80 -13.01
N ASP A 84 -14.01 11.51 -14.06
CA ASP A 84 -14.55 11.38 -15.39
C ASP A 84 -15.63 10.29 -15.32
N ALA A 85 -16.85 10.56 -15.78
CA ALA A 85 -18.00 9.67 -15.61
C ALA A 85 -17.81 8.29 -16.31
N THR A 86 -16.67 8.10 -16.97
CA THR A 86 -16.23 6.92 -17.72
C THR A 86 -15.16 6.09 -17.03
N SER A 87 -14.50 6.57 -15.95
CA SER A 87 -13.46 5.79 -15.25
C SER A 87 -14.09 4.64 -14.46
N SER A 88 -13.48 3.46 -14.50
CA SER A 88 -13.97 2.33 -13.69
C SER A 88 -13.70 2.56 -12.19
N GLU A 89 -14.49 1.94 -11.31
CA GLU A 89 -14.26 1.98 -9.85
C GLU A 89 -12.83 1.52 -9.49
N LEU A 90 -12.29 0.57 -10.25
CA LEU A 90 -10.92 0.08 -10.05
C LEU A 90 -9.88 1.15 -10.40
N ASP A 91 -10.13 1.94 -11.44
CA ASP A 91 -9.21 3.01 -11.86
C ASP A 91 -9.14 4.06 -10.75
N GLN A 92 -10.30 4.50 -10.26
CA GLN A 92 -10.41 5.45 -9.15
C GLN A 92 -9.71 4.93 -7.88
N PHE A 93 -9.92 3.66 -7.55
CA PHE A 93 -9.23 3.02 -6.44
C PHE A 93 -7.70 3.06 -6.61
N MET A 94 -7.20 2.66 -7.78
CA MET A 94 -5.75 2.61 -8.06
C MET A 94 -5.11 3.99 -7.93
N GLU A 95 -5.76 5.02 -8.46
CA GLU A 95 -5.28 6.40 -8.40
C GLU A 95 -5.32 6.95 -6.97
N ALA A 96 -6.46 6.86 -6.29
CA ALA A 96 -6.65 7.34 -4.93
C ALA A 96 -5.69 6.66 -3.96
N TYR A 97 -5.44 5.36 -4.13
CA TYR A 97 -4.51 4.61 -3.28
C TYR A 97 -3.06 5.06 -3.47
N CYS A 98 -2.61 5.24 -4.72
CA CYS A 98 -1.28 5.79 -5.01
C CYS A 98 -1.09 7.19 -4.42
N LEU A 99 -2.12 8.04 -4.53
CA LEU A 99 -2.10 9.40 -4.00
C LEU A 99 -2.01 9.40 -2.48
N THR A 100 -2.92 8.67 -1.82
CA THR A 100 -2.97 8.58 -0.35
C THR A 100 -1.64 8.07 0.22
N LEU A 101 -1.01 7.08 -0.43
CA LEU A 101 0.29 6.57 0.02
C LEU A 101 1.41 7.59 -0.12
N ARG A 102 1.39 8.44 -1.16
CA ARG A 102 2.39 9.50 -1.29
C ARG A 102 2.21 10.54 -0.21
N GLU A 103 0.98 11.02 -0.01
CA GLU A 103 0.67 12.01 1.02
C GLU A 103 1.08 11.48 2.40
N LEU A 104 0.81 10.20 2.67
CA LEU A 104 1.23 9.53 3.90
C LEU A 104 2.77 9.48 4.01
N LYS A 105 3.48 9.08 2.95
CA LYS A 105 4.95 9.06 2.92
C LYS A 105 5.52 10.45 3.25
N GLU A 106 5.09 11.48 2.53
CA GLU A 106 5.54 12.87 2.71
C GLU A 106 5.24 13.40 4.12
N ALA A 107 4.06 13.07 4.66
CA ALA A 107 3.67 13.46 6.01
C ALA A 107 4.51 12.78 7.11
N MET A 108 5.00 11.56 6.88
CA MET A 108 5.81 10.80 7.85
C MET A 108 7.31 11.07 7.74
N GLU A 109 7.82 11.27 6.53
CA GLU A 109 9.27 11.34 6.27
C GLU A 109 9.94 12.46 7.07
N LYS A 110 9.40 13.68 7.01
CA LYS A 110 9.96 14.83 7.73
C LYS A 110 10.03 14.62 9.25
N PRO A 111 8.93 14.32 9.97
CA PRO A 111 8.99 14.16 11.43
C PRO A 111 9.90 13.01 11.87
N LEU A 112 10.03 11.95 11.05
CA LEU A 112 10.94 10.85 11.36
C LEU A 112 12.41 11.26 11.24
N ILE A 113 12.78 11.97 10.16
CA ILE A 113 14.14 12.50 9.98
C ILE A 113 14.50 13.47 11.11
N GLU A 114 13.58 14.38 11.46
CA GLU A 114 13.79 15.34 12.54
C GLU A 114 13.97 14.63 13.89
N THR A 115 13.19 13.59 14.17
CA THR A 115 13.29 12.80 15.39
C THR A 115 14.62 12.05 15.47
N HIS A 116 15.05 11.42 14.37
CA HIS A 116 16.34 10.72 14.31
C HIS A 116 17.51 11.69 14.57
N SER A 117 17.50 12.84 13.88
CA SER A 117 18.52 13.87 14.05
C SER A 117 18.56 14.42 15.48
N PHE A 118 17.40 14.63 16.09
CA PHE A 118 17.31 15.05 17.49
C PHE A 118 17.92 13.99 18.44
N MET A 119 17.57 12.71 18.24
CA MET A 119 18.12 11.62 19.05
C MET A 119 19.63 11.52 18.93
N ASP A 120 20.18 11.60 17.71
CA ASP A 120 21.63 11.60 17.47
C ASP A 120 22.33 12.76 18.21
N ALA A 121 21.74 13.96 18.15
CA ALA A 121 22.26 15.13 18.86
C ALA A 121 22.27 14.93 20.38
N VAL A 122 21.22 14.32 20.94
CA VAL A 122 21.15 13.99 22.37
C VAL A 122 22.18 12.92 22.75
N TYR A 123 22.33 11.85 21.95
CA TYR A 123 23.32 10.81 22.20
C TYR A 123 24.75 11.36 22.16
N ASN A 124 25.06 12.25 21.22
CA ASN A 124 26.37 12.90 21.15
C ASN A 124 26.66 13.75 22.39
N GLN A 125 25.69 14.55 22.85
CA GLN A 125 25.84 15.34 24.08
C GLN A 125 26.06 14.45 25.32
N LEU A 126 25.32 13.34 25.43
CA LEU A 126 25.50 12.40 26.54
C LEU A 126 26.89 11.75 26.51
N ASN A 127 27.37 11.35 25.34
CA ASN A 127 28.72 10.79 25.17
C ASN A 127 29.80 11.79 25.56
N ASP A 128 29.67 13.05 25.16
CA ASP A 128 30.61 14.11 25.51
C ASP A 128 30.68 14.33 27.04
N ILE A 129 29.54 14.29 27.73
CA ILE A 129 29.48 14.39 29.19
C ILE A 129 30.19 13.20 29.85
N VAL A 130 29.92 11.98 29.38
CA VAL A 130 30.55 10.77 29.93
C VAL A 130 32.06 10.80 29.71
N LEU A 131 32.53 11.17 28.52
CA LEU A 131 33.94 11.23 28.17
C LEU A 131 34.68 12.35 28.91
N SER A 132 34.09 13.54 29.03
CA SER A 132 34.68 14.67 29.76
C SER A 132 34.77 14.44 31.28
N SER A 133 33.87 13.65 31.85
CA SER A 133 33.91 13.26 33.27
C SER A 133 34.98 12.22 33.62
N SER A 134 35.61 11.60 32.60
CA SER A 134 36.64 10.56 32.77
C SER A 134 38.07 11.11 32.81
N THR A 135 38.24 12.42 32.63
CA THR A 135 39.55 13.10 32.73
C THR A 135 39.87 13.40 34.21
N PRO A 136 40.96 12.86 34.80
CA PRO A 136 41.35 13.11 36.19
C PRO A 136 41.84 14.55 36.45
#